data_AF-A0A2G9SBF2-F1
#
_entry.id   AF-A0A2G9SBF2-F1
#
_cell.length_a   1.000
_cell.length_b   1.000
_cell.length_c   1.000
_cell.angle_alpha   90.00
_cell.angle_beta   90.00
_cell.angle_gamma   90.00
#
_symmetry.space_group_name_H-M   'P 1'
#
loop_
_entity.id
_entity.type
_entity.pdbx_description
1 polymer ?
#
loop_
_entity_poly.entity_id
_entity_poly.type
_entity_poly.pdbx_seq_one_letter_code
_entity_poly.pdbx_strand_id
1 'polypeptide(L)'
;MSNYNLSWQGRSWIVKRSYEDFRVLDKHLHLCIYDRRFSQLSELPRSDAVKDNPELVTQMLMAYLTRLSAIAGNKINCGPALTWMEIDNKGNHLLVHEESSINVPAIAAAHVIKRYNAQAPDELSFEVGFFPSECVELINDKVPQSMTNSVPKP
;
A
#
# COMPACT_ATOMS: atom_id res chain seq x y z
N MET A 1 -5.97 -15.47 6.32
CA MET A 1 -5.67 -14.58 5.19
C MET A 1 -5.41 -15.44 3.98
N SER A 2 -6.04 -15.13 2.85
CA SER A 2 -5.99 -15.96 1.65
C SER A 2 -5.25 -15.23 0.53
N ASN A 3 -4.58 -15.99 -0.34
CA ASN A 3 -3.88 -15.49 -1.51
C ASN A 3 -4.83 -15.49 -2.71
N TYR A 4 -4.98 -14.35 -3.39
CA TYR A 4 -5.80 -14.23 -4.59
C TYR A 4 -4.95 -13.76 -5.77
N ASN A 5 -4.99 -14.47 -6.89
CA ASN A 5 -4.35 -14.03 -8.12
C ASN A 5 -5.27 -13.04 -8.84
N LEU A 6 -4.79 -11.81 -9.02
CA LEU A 6 -5.47 -10.78 -9.80
C LEU A 6 -4.67 -10.58 -11.09
N SER A 7 -5.37 -10.60 -12.21
CA SER A 7 -4.80 -10.30 -13.52
C SER A 7 -5.46 -9.06 -14.12
N TRP A 8 -4.63 -8.12 -14.54
CA TRP A 8 -5.04 -6.86 -15.17
C TRP A 8 -4.11 -6.53 -16.35
N GLN A 9 -4.68 -6.33 -17.54
CA GLN A 9 -3.93 -5.97 -18.76
C GLN A 9 -2.67 -6.84 -19.02
N GLY A 10 -2.78 -8.15 -18.81
CA GLY A 10 -1.67 -9.09 -19.03
C GLY A 10 -0.62 -9.14 -17.92
N ARG A 11 -0.77 -8.34 -16.86
CA ARG A 11 0.04 -8.44 -15.63
C ARG A 11 -0.78 -9.17 -14.57
N SER A 12 -0.16 -10.11 -13.87
CA SER A 12 -0.81 -10.81 -12.76
C SER A 12 0.01 -10.71 -11.50
N TRP A 13 -0.64 -10.47 -10.37
CA TRP A 13 -0.01 -10.42 -9.06
C TRP A 13 -0.87 -11.11 -8.01
N ILE A 14 -0.24 -11.51 -6.90
CA ILE A 14 -0.93 -12.17 -5.78
C ILE A 14 -1.22 -11.13 -4.71
N VAL A 15 -2.49 -10.95 -4.40
CA VAL A 15 -2.97 -10.09 -3.32
C VAL A 15 -3.30 -10.95 -2.09
N LYS A 16 -2.67 -10.65 -0.96
CA LYS A 16 -3.03 -11.19 0.37
C LYS A 16 -3.96 -10.22 1.07
N ARG A 17 -5.23 -10.60 1.26
CA ARG A 17 -6.23 -9.76 1.94
C ARG A 17 -7.08 -10.60 2.89
N SER A 18 -7.58 -9.94 3.94
CA SER A 18 -8.56 -10.52 4.85
C SER A 18 -9.96 -10.46 4.24
N TYR A 19 -10.89 -11.24 4.78
CA TYR A 19 -12.29 -11.19 4.36
C TYR A 19 -12.91 -9.81 4.59
N GLU A 20 -12.57 -9.15 5.70
CA GLU A 20 -13.05 -7.78 5.98
C GLU A 20 -12.50 -6.76 4.97
N ASP A 21 -11.24 -6.89 4.53
CA ASP A 21 -10.70 -6.02 3.47
C ASP A 21 -11.51 -6.15 2.17
N PHE A 22 -11.97 -7.36 1.83
CA PHE A 22 -12.84 -7.58 0.66
C PHE A 22 -14.21 -6.89 0.82
N ARG A 23 -14.77 -6.87 2.03
CA ARG A 23 -16.04 -6.17 2.30
C ARG A 23 -15.89 -4.66 2.19
N VAL A 24 -14.73 -4.12 2.62
CA VAL A 24 -14.39 -2.72 2.41
C VAL A 24 -14.27 -2.41 0.92
N LEU A 25 -13.64 -3.29 0.13
CA LEU A 25 -13.57 -3.15 -1.33
C LEU A 25 -14.98 -3.15 -1.97
N ASP A 26 -15.84 -4.12 -1.61
CA ASP A 26 -17.23 -4.21 -2.10
C ASP A 26 -18.00 -2.91 -1.83
N LYS A 27 -17.87 -2.35 -0.63
CA LYS A 27 -18.49 -1.07 -0.27
C LYS A 27 -17.98 0.07 -1.16
N HIS A 28 -16.68 0.19 -1.39
CA HIS A 28 -16.11 1.26 -2.21
C HIS A 28 -16.43 1.11 -3.70
N LEU A 29 -16.47 -0.12 -4.21
CA LEU A 29 -16.90 -0.40 -5.58
C LEU A 29 -18.34 0.07 -5.79
N HIS A 30 -19.23 -0.24 -4.84
CA HIS A 30 -20.64 0.11 -4.96
C HIS A 30 -20.96 1.58 -4.63
N LEU A 31 -20.07 2.26 -3.92
CA LEU A 31 -20.20 3.68 -3.61
C LEU A 31 -19.67 4.58 -4.74
N CYS A 32 -18.59 4.17 -5.41
CA CYS A 32 -17.87 5.05 -6.34
C CYS A 32 -17.92 4.63 -7.81
N ILE A 33 -18.11 3.34 -8.13
CA ILE A 33 -17.87 2.83 -9.49
C ILE A 33 -19.12 2.15 -10.08
N TYR A 34 -19.73 1.23 -9.34
CA TYR A 34 -20.80 0.38 -9.85
C TYR A 34 -22.08 0.51 -9.03
N ASP A 35 -23.22 0.72 -9.68
CA ASP A 35 -24.51 0.52 -9.01
C ASP A 35 -24.79 -0.99 -8.86
N ARG A 36 -25.14 -1.42 -7.64
CA ARG A 36 -25.36 -2.83 -7.28
C ARG A 36 -26.42 -3.51 -8.16
N ARG A 37 -27.38 -2.74 -8.67
CA ARG A 37 -28.45 -3.24 -9.56
C ARG A 37 -27.91 -3.68 -10.92
N PHE A 38 -26.79 -3.11 -11.36
CA PHE A 38 -26.21 -3.37 -12.68
C PHE A 38 -24.92 -4.20 -12.62
N SER A 39 -24.18 -4.17 -11.49
CA SER A 39 -22.94 -4.93 -11.32
C SER A 39 -23.17 -6.45 -11.29
N GLN A 40 -24.31 -6.87 -10.72
CA GLN A 40 -24.63 -8.27 -10.37
C GLN A 40 -23.51 -8.94 -9.52
N LEU A 41 -22.78 -8.13 -8.74
CA LEU A 41 -21.82 -8.63 -7.76
C LEU A 41 -22.59 -9.19 -6.55
N SER A 42 -22.22 -10.40 -6.12
CA SER A 42 -22.81 -11.02 -4.92
C SER A 42 -22.49 -10.21 -3.68
N GLU A 43 -23.50 -10.01 -2.81
CA GLU A 43 -23.29 -9.32 -1.54
C GLU A 43 -22.45 -10.18 -0.59
N LEU A 44 -21.39 -9.61 -0.02
CA LEU A 44 -20.54 -10.30 0.95
C LEU A 44 -21.20 -10.27 2.35
N PRO A 45 -21.65 -11.42 2.90
CA PRO A 45 -22.26 -11.50 4.22
C PRO A 45 -21.29 -11.09 5.34
N ARG A 46 -21.82 -10.79 6.54
CA ARG A 46 -21.00 -10.43 7.71
C ARG A 46 -20.06 -11.58 8.10
N SER A 47 -18.83 -11.26 8.54
CA SER A 47 -17.82 -12.27 8.89
C SER A 47 -18.33 -13.30 9.90
N ASP A 48 -19.19 -12.88 10.84
CA ASP A 48 -19.75 -13.77 11.86
C ASP A 48 -20.58 -14.93 11.30
N ALA A 49 -21.18 -14.76 10.11
CA ALA A 49 -21.99 -15.78 9.46
C ALA A 49 -21.17 -16.81 8.66
N VAL A 50 -19.87 -16.56 8.44
CA VAL A 50 -19.03 -17.38 7.55
C VAL A 50 -17.77 -17.94 8.23
N LYS A 51 -17.65 -17.76 9.55
CA LYS A 51 -16.51 -18.24 10.36
C LYS A 51 -16.31 -19.76 10.29
N ASP A 52 -17.38 -20.52 10.04
CA ASP A 52 -17.35 -21.98 10.13
C ASP A 52 -16.95 -22.70 8.84
N ASN A 53 -16.87 -22.01 7.69
CA ASN A 53 -16.59 -22.68 6.40
C ASN A 53 -15.63 -21.88 5.49
N PRO A 54 -14.30 -22.06 5.64
CA PRO A 54 -13.30 -21.34 4.85
C PRO A 54 -13.30 -21.71 3.35
N GLU A 55 -13.75 -22.91 3.00
CA GLU A 55 -13.85 -23.37 1.61
C GLU A 55 -14.96 -22.63 0.87
N LEU A 56 -16.13 -22.48 1.51
CA LEU A 56 -17.25 -21.71 0.98
C LEU A 56 -16.89 -20.23 0.79
N VAL A 57 -16.18 -19.63 1.75
CA VAL A 57 -15.67 -18.25 1.63
C VAL A 57 -14.78 -18.11 0.39
N THR A 58 -13.87 -19.05 0.19
CA THR A 58 -12.94 -19.02 -0.93
C THR A 58 -13.67 -19.13 -2.26
N GLN A 59 -14.63 -20.05 -2.37
CA GLN A 59 -15.43 -20.23 -3.58
C GLN A 59 -16.28 -18.99 -3.89
N MET A 60 -16.90 -18.39 -2.88
CA MET A 60 -17.69 -17.17 -3.02
C MET A 60 -16.82 -15.98 -3.47
N LEU A 61 -15.65 -15.79 -2.86
CA LEU A 61 -14.72 -14.72 -3.23
C LEU A 61 -14.13 -14.92 -4.63
N MET A 62 -13.86 -16.16 -5.03
CA MET A 62 -13.44 -16.45 -6.41
C MET A 62 -14.54 -16.08 -7.41
N ALA A 63 -15.80 -16.48 -7.16
CA ALA A 63 -16.92 -16.11 -8.02
C ALA A 63 -17.11 -14.58 -8.09
N TYR A 64 -16.97 -13.89 -6.97
CA TYR A 64 -17.01 -12.43 -6.89
C TYR A 64 -15.91 -11.78 -7.73
N LEU A 65 -14.65 -12.23 -7.60
CA LEU A 65 -13.52 -11.71 -8.36
C LEU A 65 -13.63 -12.01 -9.86
N THR A 66 -14.12 -13.19 -10.24
CA THR A 66 -14.39 -13.52 -11.64
C THR A 66 -15.44 -12.59 -12.24
N ARG A 67 -16.50 -12.28 -11.49
CA ARG A 67 -17.50 -11.31 -11.94
C ARG A 67 -16.92 -9.91 -12.01
N LEU A 68 -16.13 -9.52 -11.01
CA LEU A 68 -15.48 -8.22 -10.96
C LEU A 68 -14.54 -8.04 -12.15
N SER A 69 -13.73 -9.03 -12.51
CA SER A 69 -12.81 -8.93 -13.65
C SER A 69 -13.55 -8.79 -14.99
N ALA A 70 -14.72 -9.42 -15.13
CA ALA A 70 -15.56 -9.30 -16.33
C ALA A 70 -16.14 -7.88 -16.51
N ILE A 71 -16.41 -7.17 -15.41
CA ILE A 71 -16.96 -5.80 -15.46
C ILE A 71 -15.87 -4.71 -15.34
N ALA A 72 -14.73 -5.06 -14.74
CA ALA A 72 -13.74 -4.12 -14.22
C ALA A 72 -13.31 -3.09 -15.26
N GLY A 73 -13.08 -3.51 -16.52
CA GLY A 73 -12.72 -2.64 -17.66
C GLY A 73 -11.76 -1.48 -17.33
N ASN A 74 -11.69 -0.44 -18.16
CA ASN A 74 -10.97 0.78 -17.74
C ASN A 74 -11.80 1.67 -16.78
N LYS A 75 -12.70 1.08 -15.99
CA LYS A 75 -13.73 1.81 -15.23
C LYS A 75 -13.41 1.95 -13.74
N ILE A 76 -12.45 1.18 -13.22
CA ILE A 76 -11.99 1.29 -11.84
C ILE A 76 -11.03 2.47 -11.74
N ASN A 77 -11.55 3.64 -11.36
CA ASN A 77 -10.79 4.88 -11.21
C ASN A 77 -10.92 5.51 -9.82
N CYS A 78 -11.61 4.86 -8.88
CA CYS A 78 -11.75 5.40 -7.54
C CYS A 78 -10.50 5.11 -6.71
N GLY A 79 -9.98 6.15 -6.04
CA GLY A 79 -8.78 6.07 -5.21
C GLY A 79 -8.82 4.90 -4.21
N PRO A 80 -9.89 4.74 -3.40
CA PRO A 80 -9.96 3.66 -2.41
C PRO A 80 -9.88 2.25 -3.00
N ALA A 81 -10.48 2.00 -4.17
CA ALA A 81 -10.38 0.68 -4.82
C ALA A 81 -8.99 0.45 -5.42
N LEU A 82 -8.34 1.50 -5.94
CA LEU A 82 -6.96 1.43 -6.45
C LEU A 82 -5.98 1.16 -5.30
N THR A 83 -6.07 1.92 -4.19
CA THR A 83 -5.27 1.70 -2.98
C THR A 83 -5.47 0.31 -2.38
N TRP A 84 -6.68 -0.26 -2.48
CA TRP A 84 -6.90 -1.64 -2.08
C TRP A 84 -6.10 -2.64 -2.93
N MET A 85 -5.95 -2.38 -4.23
CA MET A 85 -5.19 -3.22 -5.16
C MET A 85 -3.67 -3.00 -5.09
N GLU A 86 -3.20 -1.92 -4.46
CA GLU A 86 -1.78 -1.60 -4.33
C GLU A 86 -1.03 -2.59 -3.43
N ILE A 87 0.20 -2.88 -3.83
CA ILE A 87 1.12 -3.78 -3.13
C ILE A 87 2.49 -3.11 -3.02
N ASP A 88 3.15 -3.26 -1.87
CA ASP A 88 4.55 -2.86 -1.69
C ASP A 88 5.54 -3.81 -2.42
N ASN A 89 6.83 -3.46 -2.38
CA ASN A 89 7.89 -4.30 -2.99
C ASN A 89 8.07 -5.68 -2.33
N LYS A 90 7.35 -5.97 -1.24
CA LYS A 90 7.40 -7.22 -0.47
C LYS A 90 6.13 -8.06 -0.63
N GLY A 91 5.15 -7.62 -1.41
CA GLY A 91 3.89 -8.37 -1.58
C GLY A 91 2.80 -8.04 -0.55
N ASN A 92 2.98 -7.02 0.30
CA ASN A 92 2.01 -6.63 1.33
C ASN A 92 1.08 -5.52 0.83
N HIS A 93 -0.09 -5.40 1.46
CA HIS A 93 -0.97 -4.25 1.24
C HIS A 93 -0.22 -2.97 1.58
N LEU A 94 -0.10 -2.06 0.61
CA LEU A 94 0.37 -0.72 0.88
C LEU A 94 -0.74 0.04 1.62
N LEU A 95 -0.79 -0.09 2.94
CA LEU A 95 -1.66 0.72 3.78
C LEU A 95 -1.06 2.14 3.82
N VAL A 96 -1.47 2.98 2.87
CA VAL A 96 -1.35 4.42 3.04
C VAL A 96 -2.32 4.79 4.15
N HIS A 97 -1.85 4.74 5.40
CA HIS A 97 -2.65 5.18 6.54
C HIS A 97 -3.00 6.66 6.33
N GLU A 98 -4.28 6.96 6.06
CA GLU A 98 -4.81 8.34 6.17
C GLU A 98 -4.86 8.82 7.62
N GLU A 99 -4.77 7.91 8.59
CA GLU A 99 -4.41 8.30 9.96
C GLU A 99 -2.91 8.51 10.02
N SER A 100 -2.52 9.73 9.66
CA SER A 100 -1.31 10.35 10.17
C SER A 100 -1.37 10.27 11.68
N SER A 101 -0.86 9.16 12.23
CA SER A 101 -0.19 9.21 13.52
C SER A 101 0.71 10.43 13.42
N ILE A 102 0.53 11.38 14.33
CA ILE A 102 1.27 12.64 14.48
C ILE A 102 2.80 12.41 14.69
N ASN A 103 3.31 11.24 14.30
CA ASN A 103 4.60 10.67 14.60
C ASN A 103 5.40 10.34 13.31
N VAL A 104 4.91 10.68 12.12
CA VAL A 104 5.74 10.62 10.91
C VAL A 104 6.75 11.76 11.00
N PRO A 105 8.05 11.50 11.18
CA PRO A 105 9.04 12.57 11.25
C PRO A 105 9.01 13.32 9.92
N ALA A 106 9.01 14.65 9.97
CA ALA A 106 9.19 15.46 8.78
C ALA A 106 10.60 15.22 8.25
N ILE A 107 10.72 14.58 7.10
CA ILE A 107 12.00 14.36 6.43
C ILE A 107 12.19 15.50 5.43
N ALA A 108 13.13 16.40 5.71
CA ALA A 108 13.60 17.38 4.74
C ALA A 108 14.76 16.75 3.95
N ALA A 109 14.64 16.71 2.63
CA ALA A 109 15.69 16.25 1.74
C ALA A 109 16.03 17.37 0.75
N ALA A 110 17.33 17.63 0.56
CA ALA A 110 17.83 18.58 -0.42
C ALA A 110 18.62 17.83 -1.49
N HIS A 111 18.42 18.21 -2.75
CA HIS A 111 19.18 17.68 -3.89
C HIS A 111 20.15 18.75 -4.39
N VAL A 112 21.43 18.38 -4.47
CA VAL A 112 22.51 19.29 -4.85
C VAL A 112 22.50 19.48 -6.36
N ILE A 113 22.03 20.64 -6.83
CA ILE A 113 22.02 21.01 -8.25
C ILE A 113 23.36 21.61 -8.73
N LYS A 114 24.20 22.06 -7.80
CA LYS A 114 25.51 22.65 -8.08
C LYS A 114 26.48 22.30 -6.96
N ARG A 115 27.72 21.91 -7.32
CA ARG A 115 28.78 21.59 -6.37
C ARG A 115 29.07 22.80 -5.45
N TYR A 116 29.21 22.54 -4.16
CA TYR A 116 29.64 23.50 -3.14
C TYR A 116 30.81 22.92 -2.34
N ASN A 117 31.86 23.71 -2.11
CA ASN A 117 32.97 23.32 -1.22
C ASN A 117 32.91 24.22 0.02
N ALA A 118 32.92 23.58 1.19
CA ALA A 118 32.93 24.25 2.49
C ALA A 118 34.05 25.29 2.57
N GLN A 119 33.71 26.51 2.96
CA GLN A 119 34.66 27.62 3.14
C GLN A 119 35.06 27.78 4.62
N ALA A 120 34.29 27.19 5.53
CA ALA A 120 34.48 27.22 6.96
C ALA A 120 34.35 25.79 7.55
N PRO A 121 34.97 25.51 8.71
CA PRO A 121 34.99 24.16 9.29
C PRO A 121 33.63 23.63 9.78
N ASP A 122 32.64 24.50 9.89
CA ASP A 122 31.25 24.19 10.25
C ASP A 122 30.32 24.01 9.03
N GLU A 123 30.84 24.16 7.81
CA GLU A 123 30.09 23.95 6.57
C GLU A 123 30.32 22.56 5.97
N LEU A 124 29.29 22.06 5.28
CA LEU A 124 29.36 20.80 4.53
C LEU A 124 29.69 21.05 3.06
N SER A 125 30.54 20.20 2.48
CA SER A 125 30.80 20.18 1.04
C SER A 125 29.82 19.25 0.33
N PHE A 126 29.29 19.68 -0.81
CA PHE A 126 28.23 18.99 -1.54
C PHE A 126 28.63 18.74 -2.99
N GLU A 127 28.43 17.51 -3.48
CA GLU A 127 28.62 17.15 -4.89
C GLU A 127 27.28 16.96 -5.62
N VAL A 128 27.27 17.21 -6.94
CA VAL A 128 26.07 17.04 -7.77
C VAL A 128 25.70 15.55 -7.83
N GLY A 129 24.45 15.22 -7.52
CA GLY A 129 23.98 13.83 -7.44
C GLY A 129 24.27 13.14 -6.12
N PHE A 130 24.87 13.85 -5.15
CA PHE A 130 25.04 13.36 -3.79
C PHE A 130 23.78 13.60 -2.96
N PHE A 131 23.31 12.58 -2.27
CA PHE A 131 22.28 12.70 -1.24
C PHE A 131 22.99 12.70 0.12
N PRO A 132 23.08 13.83 0.83
CA PRO A 132 23.81 13.88 2.09
C PRO A 132 23.07 13.11 3.17
N SER A 133 23.52 11.88 3.45
CA SER A 133 23.03 11.08 4.58
C SER A 133 23.29 11.75 5.94
N GLU A 134 24.25 12.66 5.98
CA GLU A 134 24.66 13.43 7.17
C GLU A 134 23.68 14.56 7.53
N CYS A 135 22.77 14.95 6.63
CA CYS A 135 21.75 15.97 6.90
C CYS A 135 20.37 15.38 7.25
N VAL A 136 20.28 14.06 7.43
CA VAL A 136 19.03 13.38 7.79
C VAL A 136 19.01 13.18 9.29
N GLU A 137 18.46 14.14 10.02
CA GLU A 137 18.15 13.97 11.45
C GLU A 137 16.69 13.50 11.62
N LEU A 138 16.53 12.32 12.23
CA LEU A 138 15.22 11.85 12.69
C LEU A 138 14.81 12.68 13.91
N ILE A 139 13.93 13.65 13.73
CA ILE A 139 13.29 14.36 14.85
C ILE A 139 12.25 13.41 15.46
N ASN A 140 12.71 12.47 16.30
CA ASN A 140 11.92 11.80 17.34
C ASN A 140 12.88 10.98 18.22
N ASP A 141 13.00 11.36 19.50
CA ASP A 141 13.86 10.77 20.54
C ASP A 141 13.53 9.30 20.93
N LYS A 142 12.97 8.50 20.02
CA LYS A 142 12.81 7.06 20.20
C LYS A 142 13.13 6.33 18.91
N VAL A 143 14.41 6.14 18.65
CA VAL A 143 14.87 5.10 17.72
C VAL A 143 14.60 3.73 18.37
N PRO A 144 13.80 2.83 17.75
CA PRO A 144 13.66 1.46 18.22
C PRO A 144 15.01 0.73 18.13
N GLN A 145 15.39 0.03 19.20
CA GLN A 145 16.66 -0.72 19.33
C GLN A 145 16.89 -1.81 18.26
N SER A 146 15.97 -2.02 17.30
CA SER A 146 16.17 -2.96 16.19
C SER A 146 16.99 -2.39 15.03
N MET A 147 17.22 -1.06 14.98
CA MET A 147 17.95 -0.44 13.87
C MET A 147 19.47 -0.29 14.11
N THR A 148 19.98 -0.67 15.29
CA THR A 148 21.40 -0.51 15.64
C THR A 148 22.31 -1.63 15.14
N ASN A 149 21.79 -2.71 14.56
CA ASN A 149 22.58 -3.90 14.22
C ASN A 149 22.86 -4.11 12.72
N SER A 150 22.59 -3.12 11.86
CA SER A 150 22.82 -3.26 10.41
C SER A 150 23.66 -2.15 9.82
N VAL A 151 24.66 -1.65 10.55
CA VAL A 151 25.76 -0.90 9.94
C VAL A 151 26.93 -1.89 9.76
N PRO A 152 27.26 -2.32 8.53
CA PRO A 152 28.53 -2.94 8.28
C PRO A 152 29.62 -1.88 8.50
N LYS A 153 30.57 -2.17 9.39
CA LYS A 153 31.79 -1.34 9.52
C LYS A 153 32.62 -1.44 8.23
N PRO A 154 33.34 -0.36 7.86
CA PRO A 154 34.28 -0.37 6.73
C PRO A 154 35.44 -1.35 6.95
#